data_AF-A0A927GHD4-F1
#
_entry.id   AF-A0A927GHD4-F1
#
_cell.length_a   1.000
_cell.length_b   1.000
_cell.length_c   1.000
_cell.angle_alpha   90.00
_cell.angle_beta   90.00
_cell.angle_gamma   90.00
#
_symmetry.space_group_name_H-M   'P 1'
#
loop_
_entity.id
_entity.type
_entity.pdbx_description
1 polymer ?
#
loop_
_entity_poly.entity_id
_entity_poly.type
_entity_poly.pdbx_seq_one_letter_code
_entity_poly.pdbx_strand_id
1 'polypeptide(L)'
;MRVEDLSPQTLDRIRHNRWDRIIEKHEGPETWELKFKTYQPDDMIFQWDPGFNPIAARPQFMQVSVHWILLPVSRSHHPNITILHHFRSEDHAKLVVYLKDTTYDDSLFGAGYVAIGDRQPEGFYLTTLYHEWFVIDYDAEAKALFSKEESS
;
A
#
# COMPACT_ATOMS: atom_id res chain seq x y z
N MET A 1 12.51 0.47 -8.54
CA MET A 1 13.36 0.20 -7.36
C MET A 1 13.05 -1.20 -6.87
N ARG A 2 13.99 -1.90 -6.21
CA ARG A 2 13.72 -3.20 -5.59
C ARG A 2 14.12 -3.19 -4.13
N VAL A 3 13.34 -3.88 -3.31
CA VAL A 3 13.63 -4.03 -1.87
C VAL A 3 14.95 -4.77 -1.64
N GLU A 4 15.30 -5.69 -2.53
CA GLU A 4 16.54 -6.46 -2.44
C GLU A 4 17.81 -5.61 -2.68
N ASP A 5 17.65 -4.43 -3.30
CA ASP A 5 18.75 -3.51 -3.60
C ASP A 5 18.96 -2.48 -2.47
N LEU A 6 18.14 -2.51 -1.42
CA LEU A 6 18.26 -1.58 -0.29
C LEU A 6 19.46 -1.91 0.59
N SER A 7 20.09 -0.88 1.15
CA SER A 7 21.17 -1.07 2.10
C SER A 7 20.69 -1.74 3.40
N PRO A 8 21.54 -2.48 4.12
CA PRO A 8 21.19 -3.03 5.43
C PRO A 8 20.69 -1.96 6.41
N GLN A 9 21.28 -0.75 6.38
CA GLN A 9 20.87 0.38 7.22
C GLN A 9 19.46 0.86 6.88
N THR A 10 19.11 0.93 5.59
CA THR A 10 17.77 1.30 5.13
C THR A 10 16.74 0.25 5.56
N LEU A 11 17.06 -1.03 5.38
CA LEU A 11 16.18 -2.13 5.80
C LEU A 11 15.95 -2.13 7.31
N ASP A 12 17.01 -1.89 8.10
CA ASP A 12 16.90 -1.79 9.54
C ASP A 12 15.99 -0.63 9.97
N ARG A 13 16.15 0.55 9.36
CA ARG A 13 15.27 1.70 9.58
C ARG A 13 13.82 1.37 9.22
N ILE A 14 13.56 0.71 8.09
CA ILE A 14 12.21 0.31 7.69
C ILE A 14 11.59 -0.60 8.75
N ARG A 15 12.28 -1.65 9.20
CA ARG A 15 11.75 -2.64 10.16
C ARG A 15 11.30 -2.01 11.48
N HIS A 16 12.01 -0.98 11.95
CA HIS A 16 11.68 -0.27 13.18
C HIS A 16 10.54 0.75 13.02
N ASN A 17 10.07 1.03 11.80
CA ASN A 17 8.89 1.87 11.61
C ASN A 17 7.61 1.07 11.91
N ARG A 18 6.69 1.72 12.63
CA ARG A 18 5.31 1.24 12.76
C ARG A 18 4.50 1.74 11.57
N TRP A 19 3.81 0.83 10.90
CA TRP A 19 2.91 1.22 9.83
C TRP A 19 1.48 1.36 10.31
N ASP A 20 1.05 0.68 11.37
CA ASP A 20 -0.20 1.01 12.04
C ASP A 20 0.03 1.94 13.25
N ARG A 21 -0.70 3.06 13.29
CA ARG A 21 -0.69 4.05 14.37
C ARG A 21 -2.05 4.24 15.03
N ILE A 22 -3.09 3.54 14.57
CA ILE A 22 -4.46 3.63 15.09
C ILE A 22 -4.76 2.31 15.81
N ILE A 23 -4.87 2.38 17.14
CA ILE A 23 -5.36 1.24 17.94
C ILE A 23 -6.88 1.22 17.81
N GLU A 24 -7.42 0.64 16.73
CA GLU A 24 -8.82 0.22 16.69
C GLU A 24 -8.95 -1.31 16.78
N LYS A 25 -10.16 -1.78 17.10
CA LYS A 25 -10.44 -3.09 17.72
C LYS A 25 -10.04 -4.33 16.90
N HIS A 26 -9.59 -4.19 15.64
CA HIS A 26 -9.40 -5.32 14.74
C HIS A 26 -8.02 -5.56 14.15
N GLU A 27 -7.05 -4.63 14.18
CA GLU A 27 -5.80 -4.84 13.39
C GLU A 27 -4.48 -4.44 14.07
N GLY A 28 -4.46 -4.38 15.41
CA GLY A 28 -3.23 -4.38 16.23
C GLY A 28 -2.26 -3.21 15.97
N PRO A 29 -1.12 -3.14 16.68
CA PRO A 29 -0.01 -2.32 16.22
C PRO A 29 0.93 -3.18 15.37
N GLU A 30 0.70 -3.20 14.06
CA GLU A 30 1.56 -3.93 13.14
C GLU A 30 2.86 -3.17 12.83
N THR A 31 3.99 -3.89 12.84
CA THR A 31 5.31 -3.36 12.50
C THR A 31 5.76 -3.82 11.12
N TRP A 32 6.67 -3.07 10.50
CA TRP A 32 7.27 -3.50 9.24
C TRP A 32 8.10 -4.77 9.40
N GLU A 33 8.64 -5.05 10.60
CA GLU A 33 9.42 -6.25 10.89
C GLU A 33 8.68 -7.55 10.51
N LEU A 34 7.39 -7.66 10.84
CA LEU A 34 6.58 -8.83 10.51
C LEU A 34 6.46 -9.05 8.99
N LYS A 35 6.36 -7.95 8.22
CA LYS A 35 6.32 -8.01 6.75
C LYS A 35 7.63 -8.46 6.12
N PHE A 36 8.73 -8.39 6.87
CA PHE A 36 10.06 -8.84 6.48
C PHE A 36 10.46 -10.19 7.07
N LYS A 37 9.53 -10.91 7.73
CA LYS A 37 9.80 -12.23 8.31
C LYS A 37 10.40 -13.17 7.25
N THR A 38 11.40 -13.94 7.67
CA THR A 38 11.89 -15.08 6.91
C THR A 38 11.13 -16.31 7.40
N TYR A 39 10.47 -17.01 6.50
CA TYR A 39 9.71 -18.20 6.81
C TYR A 39 10.60 -19.44 6.73
N GLN A 40 10.48 -20.34 7.71
CA GLN A 40 11.16 -21.63 7.74
C GLN A 40 10.19 -22.76 7.34
N PRO A 41 10.66 -23.88 6.76
CA PRO A 41 9.78 -24.96 6.32
C PRO A 41 8.87 -25.55 7.39
N ASP A 42 9.25 -25.43 8.67
CA ASP A 42 8.50 -25.87 9.84
C ASP A 42 7.58 -24.80 10.45
N ASP A 43 7.57 -23.58 9.91
CA ASP A 43 6.61 -22.55 10.31
C ASP A 43 5.18 -23.06 10.11
N MET A 44 4.32 -22.77 11.08
CA MET A 44 2.94 -23.23 11.14
C MET A 44 2.12 -22.87 9.87
N ILE A 45 2.47 -21.78 9.17
CA ILE A 45 1.77 -21.37 7.94
C ILE A 45 1.78 -22.46 6.86
N PHE A 46 2.86 -23.23 6.73
CA PHE A 46 2.96 -24.30 5.73
C PHE A 46 2.11 -25.53 6.07
N GLN A 47 1.61 -25.63 7.30
CA GLN A 47 0.64 -26.66 7.69
C GLN A 47 -0.78 -26.27 7.25
N TRP A 48 -1.11 -24.98 7.34
CA TRP A 48 -2.43 -24.45 6.97
C TRP A 48 -2.56 -24.12 5.49
N ASP A 49 -1.47 -23.65 4.88
CA ASP A 49 -1.33 -23.36 3.45
C ASP A 49 -0.01 -23.96 2.93
N PRO A 50 -0.02 -25.24 2.52
CA PRO A 50 1.14 -25.88 1.91
C PRO A 50 1.62 -25.19 0.62
N GLY A 51 0.78 -24.38 -0.02
CA GLY A 51 1.10 -23.62 -1.22
C GLY A 51 1.64 -22.21 -0.93
N PHE A 52 1.78 -21.83 0.34
CA PHE A 52 2.21 -20.50 0.73
C PHE A 52 3.55 -20.13 0.08
N ASN A 53 3.56 -19.01 -0.65
CA ASN A 53 4.77 -18.50 -1.28
C ASN A 53 5.38 -17.36 -0.45
N PRO A 54 6.43 -17.61 0.34
CA PRO A 54 7.03 -16.58 1.21
C PRO A 54 7.68 -15.44 0.43
N ILE A 55 8.06 -15.65 -0.84
CA ILE A 55 8.60 -14.60 -1.70
C ILE A 55 7.47 -13.68 -2.16
N ALA A 56 6.33 -14.24 -2.56
CA ALA A 56 5.15 -13.47 -2.97
C ALA A 56 4.50 -12.73 -1.79
N ALA A 57 4.62 -13.26 -0.58
CA ALA A 57 4.13 -12.64 0.65
C ALA A 57 4.93 -11.40 1.07
N ARG A 58 6.16 -11.20 0.56
CA ARG A 58 7.01 -10.05 0.92
C ARG A 58 6.59 -8.77 0.20
N PRO A 59 6.63 -7.61 0.88
CA PRO A 59 6.48 -6.31 0.22
C PRO A 59 7.46 -6.11 -0.93
N GLN A 60 7.04 -5.29 -1.89
CA GLN A 60 7.89 -4.81 -2.97
C GLN A 60 7.53 -3.36 -3.28
N PHE A 61 8.45 -2.63 -3.88
CA PHE A 61 8.17 -1.31 -4.40
C PHE A 61 7.13 -1.35 -5.52
N MET A 62 6.24 -0.37 -5.49
CA MET A 62 5.34 -0.02 -6.57
C MET A 62 5.63 1.42 -7.00
N GLN A 63 5.33 1.73 -8.26
CA GLN A 63 5.46 3.09 -8.77
C GLN A 63 4.08 3.76 -8.81
N VAL A 64 3.99 4.96 -8.25
CA VAL A 64 2.83 5.85 -8.35
C VAL A 64 3.29 7.12 -9.04
N SER A 65 2.85 7.33 -10.29
CA SER A 65 3.37 8.39 -11.15
C SER A 65 4.90 8.28 -11.28
N VAL A 66 5.66 9.27 -10.81
CA VAL A 66 7.13 9.29 -10.82
C VAL A 66 7.74 8.87 -9.46
N HIS A 67 6.93 8.50 -8.47
CA HIS A 67 7.38 8.19 -7.12
C HIS A 67 7.40 6.69 -6.86
N TRP A 68 8.47 6.22 -6.22
CA TRP A 68 8.52 4.88 -5.68
C TRP A 68 7.90 4.86 -4.28
N ILE A 69 6.99 3.93 -4.04
CA ILE A 69 6.36 3.73 -2.75
C ILE A 69 6.56 2.28 -2.27
N LEU A 70 6.72 2.10 -0.97
CA LEU A 70 6.75 0.79 -0.34
C LEU A 70 5.50 0.65 0.56
N LEU A 71 4.52 -0.12 0.08
CA LEU A 71 3.28 -0.44 0.80
C LEU A 71 3.48 -1.63 1.75
N PRO A 72 2.84 -1.66 2.94
CA PRO A 72 2.92 -2.77 3.90
C PRO A 72 2.05 -3.98 3.48
N VAL A 73 1.92 -4.24 2.19
CA VAL A 73 1.15 -5.36 1.60
C VAL A 73 2.10 -6.29 0.85
N SER A 74 1.66 -7.54 0.65
CA SER A 74 2.42 -8.52 -0.11
C SER A 74 2.49 -8.14 -1.59
N ARG A 75 3.61 -8.43 -2.27
CA ARG A 75 3.73 -8.13 -3.70
C ARG A 75 2.71 -8.87 -4.57
N SER A 76 2.13 -9.96 -4.07
CA SER A 76 1.00 -10.65 -4.69
C SER A 76 -0.27 -9.78 -4.81
N HIS A 77 -0.41 -8.73 -4.01
CA HIS A 77 -1.54 -7.80 -4.10
C HIS A 77 -1.40 -6.82 -5.26
N HIS A 78 -0.18 -6.52 -5.71
CA HIS A 78 0.08 -5.44 -6.67
C HIS A 78 -0.77 -5.51 -7.95
N PRO A 79 -1.02 -6.69 -8.56
CA PRO A 79 -1.89 -6.78 -9.73
C PRO A 79 -3.34 -6.34 -9.49
N ASN A 80 -3.79 -6.36 -8.23
CA ASN A 80 -5.15 -6.00 -7.81
C ASN A 80 -5.24 -4.56 -7.27
N ILE A 81 -4.13 -3.83 -7.24
CA ILE A 81 -4.09 -2.46 -6.73
C ILE A 81 -4.34 -1.46 -7.86
N THR A 82 -5.36 -0.62 -7.69
CA THR A 82 -5.64 0.51 -8.55
C THR A 82 -5.37 1.81 -7.81
N ILE A 83 -4.56 2.70 -8.38
CA ILE A 83 -4.34 4.05 -7.83
C ILE A 83 -5.48 4.96 -8.30
N LEU A 84 -6.12 5.63 -7.34
CA LEU A 84 -7.28 6.48 -7.57
C LEU A 84 -6.85 7.94 -7.60
N HIS A 85 -6.17 8.39 -6.55
CA HIS A 85 -5.60 9.74 -6.46
C HIS A 85 -4.25 9.70 -5.74
N HIS A 86 -3.42 10.71 -5.99
CA HIS A 86 -2.23 10.93 -5.19
C HIS A 86 -1.92 12.43 -5.04
N PHE A 87 -1.43 12.81 -3.88
CA PHE A 87 -1.09 14.19 -3.52
C PHE A 87 0.28 14.20 -2.86
N ARG A 88 1.15 15.11 -3.28
CA ARG A 88 2.47 15.28 -2.68
C ARG A 88 2.51 16.63 -1.98
N SER A 89 3.08 16.68 -0.78
CA SER A 89 3.32 17.95 -0.10
C SER A 89 4.32 18.81 -0.89
N GLU A 90 4.24 20.12 -0.73
CA GLU A 90 5.10 21.08 -1.44
C GLU A 90 6.58 20.86 -1.11
N ASP A 91 6.89 20.57 0.16
CA ASP A 91 8.22 20.22 0.65
C ASP A 91 8.68 18.79 0.25
N HIS A 92 7.83 18.04 -0.44
CA HIS A 92 8.02 16.65 -0.85
C HIS A 92 8.20 15.64 0.29
N ALA A 93 8.03 16.05 1.54
CA ALA A 93 8.20 15.19 2.71
C ALA A 93 7.12 14.11 2.80
N LYS A 94 5.93 14.39 2.27
CA LYS A 94 4.75 13.51 2.32
C LYS A 94 4.20 13.18 0.95
N LEU A 95 3.66 11.98 0.81
CA LEU A 95 2.84 11.54 -0.30
C LEU A 95 1.58 10.86 0.24
N VAL A 96 0.41 11.33 -0.14
CA VAL A 96 -0.87 10.68 0.16
C VAL A 96 -1.34 9.95 -1.10
N VAL A 97 -1.74 8.70 -0.99
CA VAL A 97 -2.23 7.89 -2.11
C VAL A 97 -3.55 7.26 -1.72
N TYR A 98 -4.59 7.54 -2.49
CA TYR A 98 -5.86 6.82 -2.44
C TYR A 98 -5.77 5.65 -3.40
N LEU A 99 -6.05 4.45 -2.93
CA LEU A 99 -5.98 3.24 -3.74
C LEU A 99 -7.13 2.29 -3.45
N LYS A 100 -7.43 1.43 -4.42
CA LYS A 100 -8.30 0.27 -4.27
C LYS A 100 -7.42 -0.98 -4.28
N ASP A 101 -7.61 -1.92 -3.36
CA ASP A 101 -6.97 -3.25 -3.39
C ASP A 101 -8.06 -4.33 -3.42
N THR A 102 -8.18 -5.03 -4.56
CA THR A 102 -9.21 -6.05 -4.75
C THR A 102 -8.75 -7.48 -4.45
N THR A 103 -7.69 -7.65 -3.67
CA THR A 103 -7.12 -8.98 -3.38
C THR A 103 -8.08 -9.89 -2.61
N TYR A 104 -8.88 -9.33 -1.70
CA TYR A 104 -9.81 -10.10 -0.85
C TYR A 104 -11.28 -9.72 -1.03
N ASP A 105 -11.56 -8.51 -1.49
CA ASP A 105 -12.92 -8.00 -1.73
C ASP A 105 -12.87 -7.02 -2.91
N ASP A 106 -13.85 -7.06 -3.82
CA ASP A 106 -13.96 -6.12 -4.93
C ASP A 106 -15.10 -5.11 -4.77
N SER A 107 -15.81 -5.16 -3.63
CA SER A 107 -16.95 -4.31 -3.32
C SER A 107 -16.60 -2.82 -3.34
N LEU A 108 -17.62 -1.99 -3.55
CA LEU A 108 -17.49 -0.53 -3.54
C LEU A 108 -17.13 0.04 -2.16
N PHE A 109 -17.28 -0.74 -1.10
CA PHE A 109 -17.10 -0.28 0.28
C PHE A 109 -15.88 -0.89 0.96
N GLY A 110 -15.54 -2.14 0.67
CA GLY A 110 -14.52 -2.89 1.41
C GLY A 110 -13.11 -2.84 0.81
N ALA A 111 -12.94 -2.32 -0.40
CA ALA A 111 -11.66 -2.36 -1.10
C ALA A 111 -10.86 -1.04 -1.06
N GLY A 112 -11.35 -0.02 -0.35
CA GLY A 112 -10.74 1.32 -0.29
C GLY A 112 -9.62 1.44 0.74
N TYR A 113 -8.53 2.13 0.38
CA TYR A 113 -7.41 2.40 1.27
C TYR A 113 -6.78 3.77 1.03
N VAL A 114 -6.18 4.31 2.09
CA VAL A 114 -5.33 5.51 2.03
C VAL A 114 -3.94 5.17 2.54
N ALA A 115 -2.93 5.38 1.71
CA ALA A 115 -1.54 5.29 2.10
C ALA A 115 -0.95 6.68 2.36
N ILE A 116 -0.34 6.87 3.53
CA ILE A 116 0.42 8.07 3.87
C ILE A 116 1.91 7.71 3.89
N GLY A 117 2.64 8.25 2.94
CA GLY A 117 4.06 8.04 2.70
C GLY A 117 4.96 9.10 3.32
N ASP A 118 5.98 8.65 4.02
CA ASP A 118 7.10 9.45 4.53
C ASP A 118 8.31 9.33 3.61
N ARG A 119 8.82 10.47 3.11
CA ARG A 119 9.97 10.50 2.22
C ARG A 119 11.22 9.97 2.92
N GLN A 120 11.88 9.01 2.29
CA GLN A 120 13.13 8.43 2.75
C GLN A 120 14.33 9.09 2.05
N PRO A 121 15.52 9.13 2.70
CA PRO A 121 16.75 9.66 2.10
C PRO A 121 17.09 9.07 0.72
N GLU A 122 16.75 7.80 0.50
CA GLU A 122 17.01 7.06 -0.73
C GLU A 122 16.00 7.37 -1.85
N GLY A 123 15.07 8.31 -1.63
CA GLY A 123 14.24 8.86 -2.69
C GLY A 123 12.87 8.20 -2.88
N PHE A 124 12.51 7.22 -2.05
CA PHE A 124 11.19 6.57 -2.05
C PHE A 124 10.32 7.04 -0.88
N TYR A 125 9.03 6.69 -0.88
CA TYR A 125 8.13 6.91 0.25
C TYR A 125 7.86 5.59 0.98
N LEU A 126 8.10 5.56 2.28
CA LEU A 126 7.69 4.46 3.15
C LEU A 126 6.30 4.75 3.68
N THR A 127 5.32 3.87 3.45
CA THR A 127 3.92 4.21 3.74
C THR A 127 3.39 3.52 4.98
N THR A 128 2.54 4.25 5.70
CA THR A 128 1.46 3.68 6.50
C THR A 128 0.24 3.48 5.61
N LEU A 129 -0.49 2.38 5.77
CA LEU A 129 -1.71 2.08 5.01
C LEU A 129 -2.90 1.98 5.97
N TYR A 130 -3.96 2.72 5.67
CA TYR A 130 -5.21 2.70 6.41
C TYR A 130 -6.31 2.10 5.52
N HIS A 131 -7.07 1.15 6.07
CA HIS A 131 -8.33 0.73 5.46
C HIS A 131 -9.35 1.84 5.66
N GLU A 132 -10.02 2.25 4.60
CA GLU A 132 -10.96 3.36 4.65
C GLU A 132 -12.10 3.13 3.68
N TRP A 133 -13.32 3.48 4.10
CA TRP A 133 -14.50 3.32 3.26
C TRP A 133 -14.80 4.66 2.59
N PHE A 134 -14.41 4.78 1.33
CA PHE A 134 -14.78 5.93 0.52
C PHE A 134 -15.38 5.50 -0.81
N VAL A 135 -16.47 6.16 -1.21
CA VAL A 135 -17.10 5.96 -2.51
C VAL A 135 -16.45 6.93 -3.49
N ILE A 136 -15.81 6.38 -4.53
CA ILE A 136 -15.44 7.18 -5.71
C ILE A 136 -16.59 7.04 -6.70
N ASP A 137 -17.43 8.07 -6.76
CA ASP A 137 -18.53 8.16 -7.71
C ASP A 137 -18.01 8.55 -9.09
N TYR A 138 -17.67 7.55 -9.90
CA TYR A 138 -17.23 7.76 -11.29
C TYR A 138 -18.36 8.34 -12.18
N ASP A 139 -19.63 8.14 -11.82
CA ASP A 139 -20.76 8.68 -12.59
C ASP A 139 -20.91 10.20 -12.37
N ALA A 140 -20.51 10.73 -11.22
CA ALA A 140 -20.50 12.17 -10.96
C ALA A 140 -19.45 12.90 -11.82
N GLU A 141 -18.24 12.35 -11.96
CA GLU A 141 -17.20 12.92 -12.82
C GLU A 141 -17.58 12.83 -14.31
N ALA A 142 -18.10 11.68 -14.76
CA ALA A 142 -18.59 11.51 -16.12
C ALA A 142 -19.74 12.50 -16.42
N LYS A 143 -20.72 12.63 -15.53
CA LYS A 143 -21.79 13.64 -15.67
C LYS A 143 -21.23 15.06 -15.71
N ALA A 144 -20.21 15.38 -14.92
CA ALA A 144 -19.60 16.72 -14.91
C ALA A 144 -18.78 17.03 -16.19
N LEU A 145 -18.15 16.02 -16.79
CA LEU A 145 -17.43 16.14 -18.06
C LEU A 145 -18.39 16.31 -19.24
N PHE A 146 -19.43 15.45 -19.33
CA PHE A 146 -20.36 15.48 -20.46
C PHE A 146 -21.44 16.57 -20.36
N SER A 147 -21.74 17.10 -19.18
CA SER A 147 -22.63 18.27 -19.04
C SER A 147 -21.99 19.59 -19.48
N LYS A 148 -20.65 19.66 -19.54
CA LYS A 148 -19.94 20.85 -20.06
C LYS A 148 -19.89 20.90 -21.58
N GLU A 149 -19.96 19.76 -22.26
CA GLU A 149 -19.97 19.73 -23.74
C GLU A 149 -21.34 20.13 -24.32
N GLU A 150 -22.44 19.85 -23.61
CA GLU A 150 -23.81 20.21 -24.03
C GLU A 150 -24.17 21.70 -23.84
N SER A 151 -23.26 22.50 -23.27
CA SER A 151 -23.48 23.94 -22.99
C SER A 151 -22.60 24.90 -23.82
N SER A 152 -22.00 24.40 -24.91
CA SER A 152 -21.17 25.18 -25.86
C SER A 152 -21.81 25.35 -27.24
#